data_AF-A0A940S3N3-F1
#
_entry.id   AF-A0A940S3N3-F1
#
_cell.length_a   1.000
_cell.length_b   1.000
_cell.length_c   1.000
_cell.angle_alpha   90.00
_cell.angle_beta   90.00
_cell.angle_gamma   90.00
#
_symmetry.space_group_name_H-M   'P 1'
#
loop_
_entity.id
_entity.type
_entity.pdbx_description
1 polymer ?
#
loop_
_entity_poly.entity_id
_entity_poly.type
_entity_poly.pdbx_seq_one_letter_code
_entity_poly.pdbx_strand_id
1 'polypeptide(L)'
;MRARTVLLAALPTLWLALPPGAVAQPNQGPPMPNMPPASDAPANRPTAANPNPMTPSPRAPDMQTYVGMLQKAADDLRREIPQAESSGRTTQAGAMSPALIQLMQAMREARSAAERAPESFTDNPVFKDGVREMRERFTDITSRQEEQPRALDAARSTLAALERIRQAAGS
;
A
#
# COMPACT_ATOMS: atom_id res chain seq x y z
N MET A 1 39.61 -6.26 37.70
CA MET A 1 38.84 -6.46 38.96
C MET A 1 37.60 -5.57 38.86
N ARG A 2 36.33 -5.99 38.96
CA ARG A 2 35.67 -7.20 39.44
C ARG A 2 34.53 -7.58 38.46
N ALA A 3 34.30 -8.89 38.37
CA ALA A 3 33.20 -9.54 37.67
C ALA A 3 31.84 -9.27 38.32
N ARG A 4 30.76 -9.44 37.55
CA ARG A 4 29.51 -9.99 38.08
C ARG A 4 28.71 -10.68 36.98
N THR A 5 28.96 -11.98 36.91
CA THR A 5 28.11 -13.03 36.35
C THR A 5 26.82 -13.11 37.15
N VAL A 6 25.66 -13.09 36.49
CA VAL A 6 24.47 -13.79 37.00
C VAL A 6 23.80 -14.47 35.80
N LEU A 7 23.72 -15.79 35.92
CA LEU A 7 23.16 -16.75 34.99
C LEU A 7 22.04 -17.42 35.78
N LEU A 8 20.81 -17.44 35.26
CA LEU A 8 19.81 -18.42 35.67
C LEU A 8 18.66 -18.49 34.66
N ALA A 9 18.41 -19.73 34.28
CA ALA A 9 17.48 -20.22 33.28
C ALA A 9 16.01 -20.18 33.75
N ALA A 10 15.09 -20.20 32.79
CA ALA A 10 13.89 -21.07 32.83
C ALA A 10 13.17 -21.02 31.47
N LEU A 11 13.16 -22.16 30.76
CA LEU A 11 12.18 -22.48 29.73
C LEU A 11 10.86 -22.85 30.40
N PRO A 12 9.71 -22.53 29.78
CA PRO A 12 8.84 -23.63 29.39
C PRO A 12 8.21 -23.47 28.00
N THR A 13 8.35 -24.55 27.26
CA THR A 13 7.53 -25.16 26.21
C THR A 13 6.09 -24.63 26.10
N LEU A 14 5.73 -24.08 24.93
CA LEU A 14 4.34 -23.84 24.54
C LEU A 14 4.03 -24.66 23.30
N TRP A 15 3.24 -25.72 23.52
CA TRP A 15 2.63 -26.56 22.49
C TRP A 15 1.63 -25.73 21.69
N LEU A 16 1.78 -25.70 20.35
CA LEU A 16 0.71 -25.32 19.44
C LEU A 16 0.33 -26.53 18.59
N ALA A 17 -0.87 -27.04 18.86
CA ALA A 17 -1.53 -28.06 18.07
C ALA A 17 -1.84 -27.51 16.66
N LEU A 18 -1.34 -28.20 15.63
CA LEU A 18 -1.77 -28.00 14.24
C LEU A 18 -3.13 -28.68 14.02
N PRO A 19 -4.12 -28.02 13.41
CA PRO A 19 -5.25 -28.71 12.79
C PRO A 19 -4.81 -29.31 11.44
N PRO A 20 -4.99 -30.63 11.18
CA PRO A 20 -4.91 -31.16 9.82
C PRO A 20 -6.25 -30.91 9.12
N GLY A 21 -6.26 -29.98 8.17
CA GLY A 21 -7.47 -29.63 7.42
C GLY A 21 -7.17 -29.33 5.96
N ALA A 22 -6.92 -30.37 5.16
CA ALA A 22 -7.21 -30.37 3.71
C ALA A 22 -7.04 -31.80 3.18
N VAL A 23 -8.15 -32.55 3.11
CA VAL A 23 -8.23 -33.73 2.25
C VAL A 23 -8.44 -33.24 0.81
N ALA A 24 -7.43 -33.42 -0.03
CA ALA A 24 -7.60 -33.30 -1.48
C ALA A 24 -8.45 -34.50 -1.94
N GLN A 25 -9.67 -34.22 -2.40
CA GLN A 25 -10.55 -35.24 -2.98
C GLN A 25 -10.43 -35.19 -4.51
N PRO A 26 -9.75 -36.15 -5.16
CA PRO A 26 -9.80 -36.28 -6.61
C PRO A 26 -11.20 -36.79 -7.00
N ASN A 27 -12.00 -35.91 -7.59
CA ASN A 27 -13.31 -36.25 -8.12
C ASN A 27 -13.14 -37.10 -9.39
N GLN A 28 -12.91 -38.40 -9.21
CA GLN A 28 -13.01 -39.41 -10.26
C GLN A 28 -14.49 -39.71 -10.50
N GLY A 29 -15.10 -39.02 -11.46
CA GLY A 29 -16.40 -39.40 -11.98
C GLY A 29 -16.28 -40.61 -12.92
N PRO A 30 -17.04 -41.69 -12.73
CA PRO A 30 -17.22 -42.71 -13.75
C PRO A 30 -18.12 -42.18 -14.89
N PRO A 31 -17.90 -42.60 -16.15
CA PRO A 31 -18.71 -42.19 -17.28
C PRO A 31 -20.04 -42.94 -17.28
N MET A 32 -21.16 -42.24 -17.48
CA MET A 32 -22.42 -42.88 -17.86
C MET A 32 -22.99 -42.27 -19.14
N PRO A 33 -23.51 -43.10 -20.06
CA PRO A 33 -24.08 -42.68 -21.33
C PRO A 33 -25.57 -42.32 -21.22
N ASN A 34 -25.96 -41.28 -21.95
CA ASN A 34 -27.27 -41.07 -22.56
C ASN A 34 -28.52 -40.92 -21.66
N MET A 35 -28.92 -39.67 -21.37
CA MET A 35 -30.32 -39.31 -21.07
C MET A 35 -30.68 -37.91 -21.66
N PRO A 36 -31.86 -37.73 -22.29
CA PRO A 36 -32.32 -36.45 -22.87
C PRO A 36 -32.78 -35.39 -21.83
N PRO A 37 -33.08 -34.15 -22.25
CA PRO A 37 -33.02 -32.96 -21.40
C PRO A 37 -34.25 -32.81 -20.49
N ALA A 38 -34.02 -32.50 -19.22
CA ALA A 38 -35.03 -31.90 -18.35
C ALA A 38 -34.89 -30.37 -18.42
N SER A 39 -35.95 -29.74 -18.91
CA SER A 39 -36.18 -28.30 -18.92
C SER A 39 -36.19 -27.69 -17.50
N ASP A 40 -36.06 -26.36 -17.50
CA ASP A 40 -36.42 -25.42 -16.43
C ASP A 40 -35.43 -25.18 -15.28
N ALA A 41 -34.50 -24.25 -15.54
CA ALA A 41 -34.43 -22.98 -14.80
C ALA A 41 -33.39 -22.04 -15.46
N PRO A 42 -33.77 -20.89 -16.06
CA PRO A 42 -32.78 -19.83 -16.23
C PRO A 42 -32.35 -19.37 -14.84
N ALA A 43 -31.06 -19.49 -14.61
CA ALA A 43 -30.37 -19.17 -13.38
C ALA A 43 -30.57 -17.70 -13.00
N ASN A 44 -31.62 -17.40 -12.24
CA ASN A 44 -31.72 -16.17 -11.47
C ASN A 44 -30.93 -16.33 -10.16
N ARG A 45 -29.66 -16.76 -10.27
CA ARG A 45 -28.71 -16.59 -9.17
C ARG A 45 -28.29 -15.13 -9.22
N PRO A 46 -28.56 -14.32 -8.18
CA PRO A 46 -27.86 -13.07 -8.03
C PRO A 46 -26.38 -13.43 -7.95
N THR A 47 -25.65 -13.17 -9.02
CA THR A 47 -24.20 -13.08 -9.00
C THR A 47 -23.91 -12.07 -7.89
N ALA A 48 -23.39 -12.53 -6.75
CA ALA A 48 -22.93 -11.64 -5.71
C ALA A 48 -21.98 -10.65 -6.40
N ALA A 49 -22.45 -9.41 -6.52
CA ALA A 49 -21.70 -8.34 -7.14
C ALA A 49 -20.33 -8.33 -6.47
N ASN A 50 -19.28 -8.39 -7.29
CA ASN A 50 -17.90 -8.25 -6.87
C ASN A 50 -17.81 -7.15 -5.78
N PRO A 51 -17.48 -7.47 -4.51
CA PRO A 51 -17.67 -6.54 -3.39
C PRO A 51 -16.68 -5.36 -3.38
N ASN A 52 -15.82 -5.23 -4.39
CA ASN A 52 -15.02 -4.04 -4.62
C ASN A 52 -15.24 -3.53 -6.06
N PRO A 53 -16.32 -2.77 -6.34
CA PRO A 53 -16.19 -1.76 -7.37
C PRO A 53 -15.01 -0.88 -6.97
N MET A 54 -13.96 -0.83 -7.78
CA MET A 54 -12.95 0.22 -7.67
C MET A 54 -13.66 1.56 -7.91
N THR A 55 -14.31 2.10 -6.89
CA THR A 55 -14.83 3.45 -6.95
C THR A 55 -13.61 4.35 -7.04
N PRO A 56 -13.44 5.10 -8.14
CA PRO A 56 -12.32 6.04 -8.24
C PRO A 56 -12.40 6.97 -7.03
N SER A 57 -11.26 7.22 -6.39
CA SER A 57 -11.20 8.19 -5.29
C SER A 57 -11.82 9.50 -5.76
N PRO A 58 -12.72 10.12 -4.99
CA PRO A 58 -13.39 11.34 -5.41
C PRO A 58 -12.32 12.43 -5.64
N ARG A 59 -12.43 13.12 -6.78
CA ARG A 59 -11.60 14.27 -7.10
C ARG A 59 -11.84 15.40 -6.11
N ALA A 60 -10.90 16.33 -6.01
CA ALA A 60 -11.10 17.58 -5.30
C ALA A 60 -12.30 18.34 -5.91
N PRO A 61 -13.20 18.90 -5.08
CA PRO A 61 -14.32 19.70 -5.58
C PRO A 61 -13.87 21.00 -6.26
N ASP A 62 -12.73 21.56 -5.83
CA ASP A 62 -12.18 22.82 -6.31
C ASP A 62 -10.65 22.88 -6.08
N MET A 63 -10.00 23.89 -6.67
CA MET A 63 -8.55 24.07 -6.58
C MET A 63 -8.06 24.42 -5.18
N GLN A 64 -8.83 25.17 -4.39
CA GLN A 64 -8.43 25.53 -3.03
C GLN A 64 -8.42 24.29 -2.13
N THR A 65 -9.44 23.45 -2.23
CA THR A 65 -9.50 22.14 -1.58
C THR A 65 -8.34 21.25 -2.05
N TYR A 66 -8.03 21.24 -3.34
CA TYR A 66 -6.91 20.48 -3.90
C TYR A 66 -5.56 20.92 -3.31
N VAL A 67 -5.27 22.22 -3.30
CA VAL A 67 -4.05 22.77 -2.69
C VAL A 67 -3.96 22.42 -1.20
N GLY A 68 -5.08 22.46 -0.47
CA GLY A 68 -5.15 22.03 0.92
C GLY A 68 -4.77 20.55 1.12
N MET A 69 -5.25 19.67 0.23
CA MET A 69 -4.87 18.25 0.26
C MET A 69 -3.38 18.05 -0.04
N LEU A 70 -2.84 18.75 -1.03
CA LEU A 70 -1.41 18.69 -1.36
C LEU A 70 -0.53 19.25 -0.22
N GLN A 71 -0.95 20.34 0.41
CA GLN A 71 -0.23 20.91 1.56
C GLN A 71 -0.18 19.90 2.71
N LYS A 72 -1.33 19.31 3.07
CA LYS A 72 -1.40 18.30 4.13
C LYS A 72 -0.47 17.11 3.83
N ALA A 73 -0.54 16.57 2.62
CA ALA A 73 0.31 15.47 2.18
C ALA A 73 1.82 15.82 2.22
N ALA A 74 2.19 17.05 1.86
CA ALA A 74 3.57 17.52 1.98
C ALA A 74 4.03 17.55 3.44
N ASP A 75 3.18 18.07 4.33
CA ASP A 75 3.50 18.21 5.75
C ASP A 75 3.60 16.85 6.45
N ASP A 76 2.74 15.90 6.09
CA ASP A 76 2.81 14.52 6.56
C ASP A 76 4.13 13.87 6.10
N LEU A 77 4.52 13.99 4.83
CA LEU A 77 5.82 13.49 4.35
C LEU A 77 7.00 14.16 5.05
N ARG A 78 6.99 15.49 5.24
CA ARG A 78 8.05 16.21 5.97
C ARG A 78 8.19 15.75 7.41
N ARG A 79 7.10 15.30 8.04
CA ARG A 79 7.12 14.74 9.40
C ARG A 79 7.65 13.32 9.43
N GLU A 80 7.25 12.47 8.49
CA GLU A 80 7.60 11.05 8.50
C GLU A 80 9.03 10.76 8.01
N ILE A 81 9.56 11.56 7.07
CA ILE A 81 10.94 11.41 6.56
C ILE A 81 11.98 11.38 7.71
N PRO A 82 12.07 12.37 8.62
CA PRO A 82 13.05 12.35 9.71
C PRO A 82 12.81 11.23 10.74
N GLN A 83 11.56 10.81 10.93
CA GLN A 83 11.25 9.65 11.78
C GLN A 83 11.77 8.36 11.15
N ALA A 84 11.60 8.20 9.85
CA ALA A 84 12.13 7.08 9.09
C ALA A 84 13.67 7.12 8.95
N GLU A 85 14.30 8.29 8.99
CA GLU A 85 15.77 8.43 9.01
C GLU A 85 16.38 8.03 10.35
N SER A 86 15.74 8.42 11.46
CA SER A 86 16.23 8.17 12.81
C SER A 86 15.94 6.76 13.33
N SER A 87 15.02 6.05 12.71
CA SER A 87 14.70 4.68 13.07
C SER A 87 15.77 3.75 12.53
N GLY A 88 16.67 3.27 13.39
CA GLY A 88 17.70 2.31 13.00
C GLY A 88 17.13 1.01 12.39
N ARG A 89 18.00 0.19 11.82
CA ARG A 89 17.62 -1.15 11.31
C ARG A 89 16.94 -1.95 12.42
N THR A 90 15.83 -2.60 12.09
CA THR A 90 15.15 -3.51 13.01
C THR A 90 16.10 -4.65 13.40
N THR A 91 15.95 -5.17 14.62
CA THR A 91 16.75 -6.30 15.10
C THR A 91 16.42 -7.62 14.39
N GLN A 92 15.31 -7.66 13.63
CA GLN A 92 14.86 -8.81 12.86
C GLN A 92 15.17 -8.61 11.37
N ALA A 93 16.10 -9.42 10.86
CA ALA A 93 16.48 -9.39 9.44
C ALA A 93 15.26 -9.56 8.53
N GLY A 94 15.05 -8.61 7.62
CA GLY A 94 13.94 -8.61 6.66
C GLY A 94 12.63 -7.98 7.15
N ALA A 95 12.53 -7.54 8.41
CA ALA A 95 11.35 -6.84 8.91
C ALA A 95 11.43 -5.33 8.66
N MET A 96 10.38 -4.75 8.05
CA MET A 96 10.24 -3.31 7.86
C MET A 96 10.07 -2.60 9.22
N SER A 97 10.78 -1.49 9.46
CA SER A 97 10.60 -0.74 10.70
C SER A 97 9.22 -0.07 10.72
N PRO A 98 8.59 0.11 11.90
CA PRO A 98 7.29 0.80 12.00
C PRO A 98 7.30 2.20 11.36
N ALA A 99 8.40 2.94 11.51
CA ALA A 99 8.57 4.25 10.89
C ALA A 99 8.65 4.18 9.36
N LEU A 100 9.27 3.13 8.80
CA LEU A 100 9.30 2.94 7.36
C LEU A 100 7.91 2.54 6.81
N ILE A 101 7.11 1.80 7.58
CA ILE A 101 5.70 1.54 7.24
C ILE A 101 4.89 2.84 7.21
N GLN A 102 5.07 3.71 8.21
CA GLN A 102 4.42 5.02 8.27
C GLN A 102 4.82 5.91 7.10
N LEU A 103 6.11 5.94 6.75
CA LEU A 103 6.61 6.65 5.58
C LEU A 103 5.94 6.16 4.29
N MET A 104 5.88 4.84 4.09
CA MET A 104 5.24 4.23 2.93
C MET A 104 3.75 4.56 2.86
N GLN A 105 3.07 4.62 4.00
CA GLN A 105 1.69 5.06 4.08
C GLN A 105 1.54 6.53 3.69
N ALA A 106 2.37 7.42 4.24
CA ALA A 106 2.38 8.84 3.89
C ALA A 106 2.65 9.07 2.39
N MET A 107 3.55 8.30 1.78
CA MET A 107 3.79 8.34 0.33
C MET A 107 2.56 7.93 -0.48
N ARG A 108 1.85 6.88 -0.04
CA ARG A 108 0.61 6.43 -0.69
C ARG A 108 -0.49 7.49 -0.59
N GLU A 109 -0.62 8.12 0.58
CA GLU A 109 -1.58 9.21 0.82
C GLU A 109 -1.22 10.43 -0.03
N ALA A 110 0.06 10.80 -0.13
CA ALA A 110 0.54 11.89 -0.95
C ALA A 110 0.25 11.67 -2.44
N ARG A 111 0.50 10.46 -2.95
CA ARG A 111 0.12 10.08 -4.32
C ARG A 111 -1.40 10.15 -4.53
N SER A 112 -2.18 9.62 -3.60
CA SER A 112 -3.64 9.69 -3.66
C SER A 112 -4.13 11.13 -3.70
N ALA A 113 -3.56 12.02 -2.88
CA ALA A 113 -3.87 13.45 -2.88
C ALA A 113 -3.54 14.08 -4.24
N ALA A 114 -2.37 13.78 -4.81
CA ALA A 114 -1.99 14.26 -6.14
C ALA A 114 -2.98 13.80 -7.23
N GLU A 115 -3.33 12.50 -7.25
CA GLU A 115 -4.25 11.92 -8.25
C GLU A 115 -5.70 12.45 -8.15
N ARG A 116 -6.07 13.14 -7.05
CA ARG A 116 -7.38 13.79 -6.87
C ARG A 116 -7.46 15.20 -7.47
N ALA A 117 -6.60 15.54 -8.43
CA ALA A 117 -6.67 16.82 -9.12
C ALA A 117 -8.06 17.09 -9.72
N PRO A 118 -8.57 18.33 -9.66
CA PRO A 118 -9.74 18.74 -10.40
C PRO A 118 -9.44 18.69 -11.91
N GLU A 119 -10.48 18.49 -12.72
CA GLU A 119 -10.35 18.29 -14.17
C GLU A 119 -9.67 19.46 -14.88
N SER A 120 -9.93 20.69 -14.41
CA SER A 120 -9.30 21.91 -14.92
C SER A 120 -7.77 21.92 -14.79
N PHE A 121 -7.20 21.11 -13.92
CA PHE A 121 -5.76 21.05 -13.67
C PHE A 121 -5.08 19.80 -14.24
N THR A 122 -5.84 18.76 -14.58
CA THR A 122 -5.26 17.49 -15.03
C THR A 122 -4.46 17.57 -16.33
N ASP A 123 -4.68 18.61 -17.13
CA ASP A 123 -3.92 18.85 -18.37
C ASP A 123 -2.61 19.62 -18.16
N ASN A 124 -2.37 20.15 -16.96
CA ASN A 124 -1.15 20.89 -16.66
C ASN A 124 0.10 19.98 -16.82
N PRO A 125 1.14 20.41 -17.53
CA PRO A 125 2.34 19.59 -17.73
C PRO A 125 3.05 19.27 -16.41
N VAL A 126 3.11 20.21 -15.46
CA VAL A 126 3.71 20.01 -14.14
C VAL A 126 2.97 18.93 -13.36
N PHE A 127 1.64 18.90 -13.47
CA PHE A 127 0.83 17.84 -12.87
C PHE A 127 1.14 16.48 -13.49
N LYS A 128 1.11 16.36 -14.81
CA LYS A 128 1.36 15.10 -15.52
C LYS A 128 2.74 14.53 -15.21
N ASP A 129 3.76 15.38 -15.26
CA ASP A 129 5.15 14.99 -14.96
C ASP A 129 5.30 14.59 -13.48
N GLY A 130 4.76 15.39 -12.56
CA GLY A 130 4.84 15.11 -11.14
C GLY A 130 4.13 13.81 -10.74
N VAL A 131 2.92 13.57 -11.24
CA VAL A 131 2.19 12.31 -10.97
C VAL A 131 2.88 11.11 -11.59
N ARG A 132 3.45 11.24 -12.80
CA ARG A 132 4.25 10.18 -13.42
C ARG A 132 5.46 9.83 -12.54
N GLU A 133 6.21 10.83 -12.11
CA GLU A 133 7.37 10.65 -11.24
C GLU A 133 6.99 9.98 -9.92
N MET A 134 5.94 10.45 -9.24
CA MET A 134 5.46 9.83 -8.00
C MET A 134 5.05 8.37 -8.19
N ARG A 135 4.44 8.03 -9.34
CA ARG A 135 4.06 6.65 -9.68
C ARG A 135 5.30 5.78 -9.88
N GLU A 136 6.28 6.24 -10.64
CA GLU A 136 7.54 5.53 -10.88
C GLU A 136 8.28 5.24 -9.57
N ARG A 137 8.44 6.27 -8.73
CA ARG A 137 9.08 6.13 -7.41
C ARG A 137 8.34 5.14 -6.51
N PHE A 138 7.02 5.22 -6.48
CA PHE A 138 6.20 4.30 -5.68
C PHE A 138 6.26 2.85 -6.20
N THR A 139 6.32 2.66 -7.51
CA THR A 139 6.45 1.32 -8.10
C THR A 139 7.82 0.71 -7.81
N ASP A 140 8.91 1.49 -7.90
CA ASP A 140 10.27 1.00 -7.62
C ASP A 140 10.40 0.47 -6.17
N ILE A 141 9.87 1.21 -5.19
CA ILE A 141 9.94 0.83 -3.76
C ILE A 141 8.97 -0.29 -3.33
N THR A 142 7.90 -0.53 -4.09
CA THR A 142 6.91 -1.58 -3.75
C THR A 142 7.19 -2.91 -4.44
N SER A 143 7.85 -2.88 -5.60
CA SER A 143 8.18 -4.09 -6.38
C SER A 143 9.42 -4.82 -5.87
N ARG A 144 10.29 -4.12 -5.15
CA ARG A 144 11.43 -4.68 -4.43
C ARG A 144 11.14 -4.47 -2.95
N GLN A 145 11.30 -5.48 -2.08
CA GLN A 145 11.30 -5.24 -0.64
C GLN A 145 12.51 -4.34 -0.33
N GLU A 146 12.32 -3.03 -0.45
CA GLU A 146 13.43 -2.10 -0.56
C GLU A 146 14.02 -1.71 0.79
N GLU A 147 15.34 -1.52 0.74
CA GLU A 147 16.12 -1.06 1.86
C GLU A 147 15.74 0.39 2.19
N GLN A 148 15.69 0.68 3.49
CA GLN A 148 15.43 2.01 4.06
C GLN A 148 16.01 3.22 3.30
N PRO A 149 17.29 3.25 2.85
CA PRO A 149 17.83 4.41 2.15
C PRO A 149 17.10 4.74 0.84
N ARG A 150 16.62 3.75 0.09
CA ARG A 150 15.90 3.99 -1.17
C ARG A 150 14.48 4.46 -0.93
N ALA A 151 13.80 3.91 0.07
CA ALA A 151 12.48 4.39 0.47
C ALA A 151 12.52 5.86 0.92
N LEU A 152 13.58 6.28 1.62
CA LEU A 152 13.82 7.67 1.99
C LEU A 152 14.06 8.57 0.77
N ASP A 153 14.89 8.14 -0.18
CA ASP A 153 15.12 8.88 -1.42
C ASP A 153 13.85 9.04 -2.26
N ALA A 154 13.06 7.97 -2.37
CA ALA A 154 11.77 7.98 -3.03
C ALA A 154 10.77 8.90 -2.34
N ALA A 155 10.74 8.93 -1.00
CA ALA A 155 9.89 9.83 -0.23
C ALA A 155 10.27 11.30 -0.43
N ARG A 156 11.57 11.63 -0.41
CA ARG A 156 12.07 12.98 -0.67
C ARG A 156 11.75 13.44 -2.10
N SER A 157 11.93 12.56 -3.08
CA SER A 157 11.56 12.83 -4.48
C SER A 157 10.05 13.06 -4.63
N THR A 158 9.24 12.24 -3.94
CA THR A 158 7.77 12.38 -3.91
C THR A 158 7.36 13.71 -3.29
N LEU A 159 7.99 14.13 -2.20
CA LEU A 159 7.77 15.45 -1.59
C LEU A 159 8.10 16.58 -2.56
N ALA A 160 9.24 16.52 -3.25
CA ALA A 160 9.64 17.53 -4.24
C ALA A 160 8.68 17.60 -5.44
N ALA A 161 8.19 16.45 -5.93
CA ALA A 161 7.16 16.40 -6.97
C ALA A 161 5.84 17.03 -6.48
N LEU A 162 5.41 16.68 -5.27
CA LEU A 162 4.19 17.20 -4.67
C LEU A 162 4.24 18.73 -4.45
N GLU A 163 5.38 19.25 -4.01
CA GLU A 163 5.59 20.69 -3.86
C GLU A 163 5.52 21.44 -5.19
N ARG A 164 6.09 20.87 -6.27
CA ARG A 164 5.96 21.44 -7.62
C ARG A 164 4.52 21.46 -8.11
N ILE A 165 3.79 20.36 -7.91
CA ILE A 165 2.35 20.29 -8.25
C ILE A 165 1.57 21.34 -7.47
N ARG A 166 1.84 21.47 -6.17
CA ARG A 166 1.18 22.45 -5.29
C ARG A 166 1.46 23.89 -5.73
N GLN A 167 2.71 24.21 -6.07
CA GLN A 167 3.07 25.53 -6.57
C GLN A 167 2.33 25.86 -7.87
N ALA A 168 2.27 24.92 -8.81
CA ALA A 168 1.54 25.09 -10.07
C ALA A 168 0.01 25.15 -9.89
N ALA A 169 -0.53 24.53 -8.84
CA ALA A 169 -1.96 24.60 -8.53
C ALA A 169 -2.35 25.90 -7.80
N GLY A 170 -1.39 26.57 -7.15
CA GLY A 170 -1.59 27.84 -6.42
C GLY A 170 -1.21 29.09 -7.21
N SER A 171 -0.66 28.94 -8.42
CA SER A 171 -0.33 30.02 -9.36
C SER A 171 -1.48 30.31 -10.31
#